data_AF-A0A238H3G1-F1
#
_entry.id   AF-A0A238H3G1-F1
#
_cell.length_a   1.000
_cell.length_b   1.000
_cell.length_c   1.000
_cell.angle_alpha   90.00
_cell.angle_beta   90.00
_cell.angle_gamma   90.00
#
_symmetry.space_group_name_H-M   'P 1'
#
loop_
_entity.id
_entity.type
_entity.pdbx_description
1 polymer ?
#
loop_
_entity_poly.entity_id
_entity_poly.type
_entity_poly.pdbx_seq_one_letter_code
_entity_poly.pdbx_strand_id
1 'polypeptide(L)'
;MHRFVASITPIGALTISANRGRRSGKIPRFWPLTPNTTAAAGRVEPTNANFDRLEYARRTWPDNRGTHPKVSKRNDMKKLALCAALAFAAGGAFAKEWKTVRIGVDASYPPFESTAPNGEIVGFDVDLTKEICKRIKVKCVWISQDLDGVIPALKAKKFDVIVSSLTVTDKRREQIDFSDKLYDAPARMIAKAGSPLVPSVESLKGKRVGVEQGSTQETFVKAHWEPKGVTIVSYQNQDQVYADLGSGRLDATLQDEFQADYGFLRTPRGKGFAWAGPAVQDPKTLGDGTAIGLRKEDAELKAMINRALASIHQDGTYDKLSRKYFPYSIYSAK
;
A
#
# COMPACT_ATOMS: atom_id res chain seq x y z
N MET A 1 29.76 -54.18 13.34
CA MET A 1 29.88 -54.56 11.90
C MET A 1 28.65 -53.98 11.23
N HIS A 2 28.64 -53.03 10.29
CA HIS A 2 29.63 -52.53 9.34
C HIS A 2 29.91 -51.03 9.51
N ARG A 3 31.16 -50.65 9.23
CA ARG A 3 31.65 -49.29 9.09
C ARG A 3 31.65 -48.94 7.61
N PHE A 4 31.17 -47.75 7.24
CA PHE A 4 31.62 -47.09 6.01
C PHE A 4 32.24 -45.75 6.40
N VAL A 5 33.53 -45.64 6.09
CA VAL A 5 34.40 -44.48 6.26
C VAL A 5 34.72 -44.01 4.84
N ALA A 6 34.57 -42.71 4.56
CA ALA A 6 35.18 -42.08 3.39
C ALA A 6 35.64 -40.66 3.75
N SER A 7 36.96 -40.47 3.64
CA SER A 7 37.79 -39.28 3.85
C SER A 7 37.60 -38.27 2.70
N ILE A 8 37.34 -36.99 2.97
CA ILE A 8 38.26 -35.81 2.94
C ILE A 8 39.27 -35.78 1.78
N THR A 9 39.11 -34.79 0.87
CA THR A 9 40.14 -33.74 0.59
C THR A 9 39.54 -32.51 -0.15
N PRO A 10 40.08 -31.29 0.08
CA PRO A 10 39.54 -30.01 -0.41
C PRO A 10 40.31 -29.46 -1.63
N ILE A 11 39.68 -28.61 -2.45
CA ILE A 11 40.34 -27.86 -3.52
C ILE A 11 40.03 -26.36 -3.39
N GLY A 12 41.10 -25.56 -3.27
CA GLY A 12 41.23 -24.30 -4.00
C GLY A 12 40.84 -23.01 -3.28
N ALA A 13 41.69 -22.54 -2.37
CA ALA A 13 41.79 -21.12 -2.03
C ALA A 13 42.45 -20.35 -3.20
N LEU A 14 41.83 -19.26 -3.65
CA LEU A 14 42.48 -18.28 -4.52
C LEU A 14 42.55 -16.93 -3.78
N THR A 15 43.70 -16.70 -3.14
CA THR A 15 44.18 -15.38 -2.71
C THR A 15 44.65 -14.58 -3.93
N ILE A 16 44.13 -13.36 -4.12
CA ILE A 16 44.78 -12.36 -4.96
C ILE A 16 45.22 -11.20 -4.06
N SER A 17 46.53 -10.96 -4.16
CA SER A 17 47.35 -9.97 -3.47
C SER A 17 46.98 -8.54 -3.83
N ALA A 18 47.23 -7.66 -2.86
CA ALA A 18 47.22 -6.21 -2.97
C ALA A 18 48.15 -5.69 -4.07
N ASN A 19 47.78 -4.55 -4.67
CA ASN A 19 48.75 -3.64 -5.25
C ASN A 19 48.48 -2.19 -4.81
N ARG A 20 49.47 -1.59 -4.16
CA ARG A 20 49.53 -0.16 -3.79
C ARG A 20 49.94 0.63 -5.02
N GLY A 21 49.17 1.64 -5.38
CA GLY A 21 49.56 2.66 -6.35
C GLY A 21 49.18 4.05 -5.87
N ARG A 22 50.10 4.71 -5.15
CA ARG A 22 50.07 6.16 -4.88
C ARG A 22 50.25 6.91 -6.20
N ARG A 23 49.33 7.81 -6.58
CA ARG A 23 49.67 9.07 -7.27
C ARG A 23 48.72 10.20 -6.88
N SER A 24 49.37 11.30 -6.53
CA SER A 24 48.85 12.62 -6.19
C SER A 24 48.17 13.31 -7.38
N GLY A 25 47.02 13.93 -7.15
CA GLY A 25 46.39 14.88 -8.07
C GLY A 25 45.60 15.91 -7.28
N LYS A 26 46.00 17.18 -7.40
CA LYS A 26 45.46 18.34 -6.71
C LYS A 26 43.98 18.59 -7.09
N ILE A 27 43.14 18.90 -6.11
CA ILE A 27 41.77 19.42 -6.28
C ILE A 27 41.78 20.90 -5.88
N PRO A 28 41.36 21.85 -6.74
CA PRO A 28 41.06 23.21 -6.29
C PRO A 28 39.65 23.28 -5.68
N ARG A 29 39.54 24.08 -4.62
CA ARG A 29 38.36 24.29 -3.79
C ARG A 29 37.41 25.35 -4.39
N PHE A 30 36.20 25.34 -3.83
CA PHE A 30 35.25 26.44 -3.55
C PHE A 30 34.19 26.81 -4.60
N TRP A 31 32.95 26.42 -4.28
CA TRP A 31 31.80 27.33 -4.24
C TRP A 31 30.86 26.87 -3.12
N PRO A 32 30.46 27.72 -2.15
CA PRO A 32 29.48 27.34 -1.13
C PRO A 32 28.06 27.78 -1.52
N LEU A 33 27.11 26.96 -1.07
CA LEU A 33 25.68 27.20 -1.04
C LEU A 33 25.34 28.43 -0.19
N THR A 34 24.43 29.27 -0.67
CA THR A 34 23.76 30.30 0.13
C THR A 34 22.52 29.71 0.83
N PRO A 35 22.23 30.10 2.08
CA PRO A 35 21.03 29.69 2.81
C PRO A 35 19.87 30.67 2.63
N ASN A 36 18.67 30.15 2.85
CA ASN A 36 17.41 30.87 2.83
C ASN A 36 17.06 31.47 4.20
N THR A 37 16.48 32.68 4.16
CA THR A 37 15.41 33.23 5.03
C THR A 37 15.58 33.42 6.54
N THR A 38 15.62 34.69 6.93
CA THR A 38 14.89 35.34 8.06
C THR A 38 14.09 36.49 7.39
N ALA A 39 12.94 37.02 7.79
CA ALA A 39 12.21 37.10 9.04
C ALA A 39 10.74 37.52 8.78
N ALA A 40 9.85 37.11 9.70
CA ALA A 40 8.88 37.95 10.42
C ALA A 40 7.69 38.66 9.72
N ALA A 41 6.51 38.22 10.19
CA ALA A 41 5.24 38.89 10.48
C ALA A 41 4.97 40.34 10.04
N GLY A 42 3.83 40.52 9.35
CA GLY A 42 3.11 41.78 9.24
C GLY A 42 1.67 41.54 8.78
N ARG A 43 0.71 41.83 9.65
CA ARG A 43 -0.75 41.74 9.47
C ARG A 43 -1.20 42.99 8.69
N VAL A 44 -1.97 42.85 7.60
CA VAL A 44 -2.53 43.99 6.85
C VAL A 44 -4.00 43.74 6.50
N GLU A 45 -4.85 44.66 6.93
CA GLU A 45 -6.30 44.77 6.62
C GLU A 45 -6.55 45.14 5.16
N PRO A 46 -7.74 44.85 4.59
CA PRO A 46 -8.06 45.24 3.22
C PRO A 46 -8.59 46.69 3.18
N THR A 47 -7.90 47.57 2.44
CA THR A 47 -8.43 48.88 2.04
C THR A 47 -8.87 48.88 0.58
N ASN A 48 -10.01 49.54 0.36
CA ASN A 48 -10.71 49.69 -0.92
C ASN A 48 -9.86 50.45 -1.95
N ALA A 49 -9.44 49.77 -3.01
CA ALA A 49 -8.87 50.42 -4.19
C ALA A 49 -9.25 49.62 -5.46
N ASN A 50 -10.47 49.80 -5.95
CA ASN A 50 -10.86 49.28 -7.26
C ASN A 50 -11.97 50.12 -7.93
N PHE A 51 -11.93 51.45 -7.75
CA PHE A 51 -12.89 52.37 -8.40
C PHE A 51 -12.29 53.31 -9.46
N ASP A 52 -10.96 53.46 -9.54
CA ASP A 52 -10.35 54.48 -10.42
C ASP A 52 -9.80 53.98 -11.77
N ARG A 53 -10.13 52.76 -12.20
CA ARG A 53 -9.69 52.23 -13.51
C ARG A 53 -10.73 52.29 -14.63
N LEU A 54 -11.93 52.81 -14.37
CA LEU A 54 -13.03 52.81 -15.34
C LEU A 54 -13.31 54.16 -16.02
N GLU A 55 -12.64 55.25 -15.65
CA GLU A 55 -12.89 56.58 -16.25
C GLU A 55 -11.92 57.00 -17.36
N TYR A 56 -10.81 56.30 -17.58
CA TYR A 56 -9.86 56.70 -18.64
C TYR A 56 -10.21 56.16 -20.04
N ALA A 57 -11.02 55.10 -20.14
CA ALA A 57 -11.32 54.44 -21.42
C ALA A 57 -12.50 55.07 -22.21
N ARG A 58 -13.10 56.16 -21.73
CA ARG A 58 -14.33 56.74 -22.32
C ARG A 58 -14.09 57.96 -23.23
N ARG A 59 -12.84 58.38 -23.48
CA ARG A 59 -12.54 59.69 -24.10
C ARG A 59 -11.97 59.69 -25.51
N THR A 60 -11.84 58.55 -26.20
CA THR A 60 -11.40 58.54 -27.61
C THR A 60 -12.09 57.44 -28.40
N TRP A 61 -13.32 57.67 -28.84
CA TRP A 61 -13.89 56.90 -29.95
C TRP A 61 -14.73 57.80 -30.86
N PRO A 62 -14.51 57.79 -32.19
CA PRO A 62 -15.26 58.63 -33.10
C PRO A 62 -16.69 58.09 -33.35
N ASP A 63 -17.66 59.00 -33.38
CA ASP A 63 -19.05 58.77 -33.79
C ASP A 63 -19.07 58.34 -35.27
N ASN A 64 -19.31 57.05 -35.53
CA ASN A 64 -19.49 56.53 -36.88
C ASN A 64 -20.96 56.18 -37.11
N ARG A 65 -21.76 57.19 -37.42
CA ARG A 65 -23.11 57.03 -37.98
C ARG A 65 -22.98 56.63 -39.45
N GLY A 66 -23.00 55.32 -39.70
CA GLY A 66 -22.97 54.74 -41.05
C GLY A 66 -23.70 53.40 -41.12
N THR A 67 -24.87 53.42 -41.78
CA THR A 67 -25.59 52.32 -42.46
C THR A 67 -25.64 50.93 -41.81
N HIS A 68 -26.81 50.55 -41.31
CA HIS A 68 -27.15 49.17 -40.94
C HIS A 68 -27.14 48.24 -42.18
N PRO A 69 -26.31 47.18 -42.23
CA PRO A 69 -26.51 46.12 -43.20
C PRO A 69 -27.73 45.28 -42.78
N LYS A 70 -28.66 45.04 -43.72
CA LYS A 70 -29.79 44.14 -43.53
C LYS A 70 -29.28 42.73 -43.22
N VAL A 71 -29.41 42.31 -41.96
CA VAL A 71 -29.08 40.96 -41.51
C VAL A 71 -30.07 39.97 -42.13
N SER A 72 -29.57 39.11 -43.02
CA SER A 72 -30.32 38.01 -43.62
C SER A 72 -30.63 36.94 -42.56
N LYS A 73 -31.90 36.85 -42.14
CA LYS A 73 -32.43 35.87 -41.16
C LYS A 73 -32.21 34.38 -41.52
N ARG A 74 -31.57 34.05 -42.64
CA ARG A 74 -31.43 32.66 -43.12
C ARG A 74 -30.15 31.95 -42.64
N ASN A 75 -29.16 32.68 -42.11
CA ASN A 75 -27.88 32.10 -41.67
C ASN A 75 -27.74 31.91 -40.15
N ASP A 76 -28.63 32.50 -39.33
CA ASP A 76 -28.56 32.37 -37.87
C ASP A 76 -29.14 31.05 -37.35
N MET A 77 -30.10 30.44 -38.06
CA MET A 77 -30.62 29.11 -37.72
C MET A 77 -29.57 28.00 -37.88
N LYS A 78 -28.62 28.14 -38.82
CA LYS A 78 -27.57 27.15 -39.05
C LYS A 78 -26.47 27.19 -37.98
N LYS A 79 -26.22 28.35 -37.39
CA LYS A 79 -25.24 28.51 -36.31
C LYS A 79 -25.79 28.05 -34.95
N LEU A 80 -27.10 28.23 -34.69
CA LEU A 80 -27.75 27.66 -33.50
C LEU A 80 -27.83 26.12 -33.56
N ALA A 81 -28.10 25.55 -34.73
CA ALA A 81 -28.15 24.10 -34.91
C ALA A 81 -26.77 23.41 -34.71
N LEU A 82 -25.68 24.10 -35.05
CA LEU A 82 -24.32 23.55 -34.90
C LEU A 82 -23.83 23.54 -33.44
N CYS A 83 -24.24 24.52 -32.62
CA CYS A 83 -23.95 24.52 -31.18
C CYS A 83 -24.77 23.46 -30.40
N ALA A 84 -26.01 23.19 -30.83
CA ALA A 84 -26.84 22.12 -30.24
C ALA A 84 -26.29 20.72 -30.57
N ALA A 85 -25.65 20.54 -31.73
CA ALA A 85 -25.01 19.28 -32.11
C ALA A 85 -23.70 19.00 -31.33
N LEU A 86 -22.96 20.05 -30.95
CA LEU A 86 -21.75 19.92 -30.11
C LEU A 86 -22.06 19.67 -28.62
N ALA A 87 -23.24 20.10 -28.13
CA ALA A 87 -23.69 19.80 -26.78
C ALA A 87 -24.10 18.33 -26.57
N PHE A 88 -24.48 17.61 -27.63
CA PHE A 88 -24.78 16.18 -27.57
C PHE A 88 -23.54 15.27 -27.67
N ALA A 89 -22.37 15.82 -28.04
CA ALA A 89 -21.11 15.07 -28.09
C ALA A 89 -20.35 15.07 -26.75
N ALA A 90 -20.82 15.84 -25.76
CA ALA A 90 -20.22 15.92 -24.44
C ALA A 90 -21.26 15.54 -23.37
N GLY A 91 -21.40 14.24 -23.06
CA GLY A 91 -22.27 13.87 -21.93
C GLY A 91 -22.74 12.43 -21.91
N GLY A 92 -21.80 11.50 -21.80
CA GLY A 92 -22.10 10.10 -21.55
C GLY A 92 -20.81 9.36 -21.27
N ALA A 93 -20.11 9.72 -20.19
CA ALA A 93 -19.22 8.74 -19.58
C ALA A 93 -20.13 7.57 -19.19
N PHE A 94 -20.20 6.54 -20.03
CA PHE A 94 -20.83 5.29 -19.66
C PHE A 94 -20.06 4.80 -18.45
N ALA A 95 -20.64 4.99 -17.26
CA ALA A 95 -20.16 4.44 -16.02
C ALA A 95 -19.88 2.95 -16.26
N LYS A 96 -18.69 2.51 -15.86
CA LYS A 96 -18.29 1.12 -16.11
C LYS A 96 -19.24 0.25 -15.29
N GLU A 97 -20.12 -0.47 -15.96
CA GLU A 97 -21.05 -1.35 -15.26
C GLU A 97 -20.27 -2.52 -14.64
N TRP A 98 -20.02 -2.44 -13.34
CA TRP A 98 -19.34 -3.48 -12.59
C TRP A 98 -20.27 -4.67 -12.36
N LYS A 99 -20.22 -5.68 -13.24
CA LYS A 99 -20.93 -6.96 -13.03
C LYS A 99 -20.10 -7.96 -12.24
N THR A 100 -18.79 -7.90 -12.40
CA THR A 100 -17.83 -8.78 -11.75
C THR A 100 -16.62 -7.97 -11.33
N VAL A 101 -16.15 -8.22 -10.11
CA VAL A 101 -14.91 -7.66 -9.55
C VAL A 101 -13.98 -8.84 -9.28
N ARG A 102 -12.82 -8.84 -9.92
CA ARG A 102 -11.75 -9.81 -9.66
C ARG A 102 -10.91 -9.31 -8.49
N ILE A 103 -10.64 -10.16 -7.53
CA ILE A 103 -9.95 -9.82 -6.29
C ILE A 103 -8.62 -10.58 -6.25
N GLY A 104 -7.51 -9.85 -6.26
CA GLY A 104 -6.19 -10.40 -5.99
C GLY A 104 -6.00 -10.61 -4.49
N VAL A 105 -5.55 -11.79 -4.09
CA VAL A 105 -5.36 -12.19 -2.70
C VAL A 105 -4.17 -13.13 -2.54
N ASP A 106 -3.37 -12.93 -1.50
CA ASP A 106 -2.37 -13.91 -1.03
C ASP A 106 -3.03 -14.83 0.01
N ALA A 107 -3.41 -16.03 -0.40
CA ALA A 107 -4.20 -16.93 0.45
C ALA A 107 -3.35 -17.75 1.43
N SER A 108 -2.39 -17.12 2.10
CA SER A 108 -1.45 -17.71 3.06
C SER A 108 -1.40 -16.98 4.43
N TYR A 109 -2.34 -16.07 4.69
CA TYR A 109 -2.34 -15.12 5.80
C TYR A 109 -3.54 -15.29 6.77
N PRO A 110 -3.75 -16.47 7.39
CA PRO A 110 -4.87 -16.67 8.32
C PRO A 110 -4.69 -15.80 9.58
N PRO A 111 -5.79 -15.30 10.18
CA PRO A 111 -7.19 -15.60 9.88
C PRO A 111 -7.83 -14.64 8.85
N PHE A 112 -7.05 -13.79 8.18
CA PHE A 112 -7.57 -12.79 7.25
C PHE A 112 -7.89 -13.40 5.88
N GLU A 113 -6.94 -14.13 5.30
CA GLU A 113 -7.09 -14.83 4.04
C GLU A 113 -6.27 -16.12 4.03
N SER A 114 -6.90 -17.23 3.69
CA SER A 114 -6.21 -18.52 3.61
C SER A 114 -6.95 -19.47 2.67
N THR A 115 -6.24 -20.47 2.15
CA THR A 115 -6.86 -21.55 1.37
C THR A 115 -7.33 -22.67 2.30
N ALA A 116 -8.63 -22.92 2.35
CA ALA A 116 -9.22 -24.04 3.06
C ALA A 116 -8.90 -25.38 2.37
N PRO A 117 -9.03 -26.54 3.07
CA PRO A 117 -8.74 -27.85 2.48
C PRO A 117 -9.55 -28.20 1.22
N ASN A 118 -10.73 -27.60 1.05
CA ASN A 118 -11.58 -27.75 -0.13
C ASN A 118 -11.16 -26.84 -1.31
N GLY A 119 -10.09 -26.05 -1.16
CA GLY A 119 -9.59 -25.10 -2.15
C GLY A 119 -10.27 -23.73 -2.14
N GLU A 120 -11.25 -23.50 -1.26
CA GLU A 120 -11.89 -22.19 -1.13
C GLU A 120 -11.01 -21.20 -0.37
N ILE A 121 -10.99 -19.94 -0.81
CA ILE A 121 -10.34 -18.87 -0.06
C ILE A 121 -11.30 -18.38 1.02
N VAL A 122 -10.84 -18.36 2.27
CA VAL A 122 -11.61 -18.06 3.49
C VAL A 122 -10.86 -17.12 4.42
N GLY A 123 -11.59 -16.45 5.32
CA GLY A 123 -11.03 -15.58 6.35
C GLY A 123 -11.79 -14.26 6.48
N PHE A 124 -11.30 -13.37 7.36
CA PHE A 124 -11.94 -12.09 7.63
C PHE A 124 -11.97 -11.14 6.42
N ASP A 125 -10.86 -10.99 5.69
CA ASP A 125 -10.78 -10.18 4.46
C ASP A 125 -11.77 -10.68 3.41
N VAL A 126 -11.91 -12.01 3.33
CA VAL A 126 -12.84 -12.69 2.43
C VAL A 126 -14.29 -12.43 2.81
N ASP A 127 -14.65 -12.60 4.07
CA ASP A 127 -16.00 -12.40 4.58
C ASP A 127 -16.45 -10.93 4.43
N LEU A 128 -15.57 -9.99 4.80
CA LEU A 128 -15.82 -8.56 4.67
C LEU A 128 -16.01 -8.18 3.20
N THR A 129 -15.15 -8.68 2.32
CA THR A 129 -15.25 -8.39 0.88
C THR A 129 -16.48 -9.03 0.26
N LYS A 130 -16.86 -10.25 0.62
CA LYS A 130 -18.11 -10.88 0.16
C LYS A 130 -19.33 -10.01 0.53
N GLU A 131 -19.36 -9.45 1.74
CA GLU A 131 -20.43 -8.54 2.16
C GLU A 131 -20.40 -7.21 1.39
N ILE A 132 -19.22 -6.64 1.12
CA ILE A 132 -19.07 -5.46 0.25
C ILE A 132 -19.65 -5.77 -1.13
N CYS A 133 -19.21 -6.84 -1.78
CA CYS A 133 -19.65 -7.26 -3.12
C CYS A 133 -21.17 -7.44 -3.20
N LYS A 134 -21.77 -8.04 -2.16
CA LYS A 134 -23.22 -8.18 -2.05
C LYS A 134 -23.94 -6.83 -2.02
N ARG A 135 -23.44 -5.86 -1.24
CA ARG A 135 -24.05 -4.52 -1.13
C ARG A 135 -23.95 -3.72 -2.42
N ILE A 136 -22.82 -3.86 -3.13
CA ILE A 136 -22.62 -3.20 -4.43
C ILE A 136 -23.17 -4.01 -5.61
N LYS A 137 -23.82 -5.15 -5.34
CA LYS A 137 -24.49 -6.04 -6.31
C LYS A 137 -23.58 -6.54 -7.43
N VAL A 138 -22.34 -6.90 -7.09
CA VAL A 138 -21.36 -7.46 -8.04
C VAL A 138 -20.98 -8.88 -7.68
N LYS A 139 -20.64 -9.69 -8.69
CA LYS A 139 -20.01 -11.00 -8.47
C LYS A 139 -18.54 -10.80 -8.11
N CYS A 140 -18.07 -11.49 -7.07
CA CYS A 140 -16.66 -11.46 -6.69
C CYS A 140 -15.95 -12.76 -7.05
N VAL A 141 -14.81 -12.63 -7.72
CA VAL A 141 -14.00 -13.75 -8.22
C VAL A 141 -12.61 -13.61 -7.65
N TRP A 142 -12.16 -14.62 -6.92
CA TRP A 142 -10.87 -14.60 -6.26
C TRP A 142 -9.77 -15.11 -7.19
N ILE A 143 -8.63 -14.44 -7.17
CA ILE A 143 -7.44 -14.76 -7.94
C ILE A 143 -6.26 -14.77 -6.98
N SER A 144 -5.70 -15.96 -6.75
CA SER A 144 -4.52 -16.10 -5.89
C SER A 144 -3.31 -15.44 -6.54
N GLN A 145 -2.58 -14.64 -5.77
CA GLN A 145 -1.35 -13.96 -6.19
C GLN A 145 -0.51 -13.66 -4.94
N ASP A 146 0.74 -14.09 -4.94
CA ASP A 146 1.69 -13.79 -3.84
C ASP A 146 1.83 -12.27 -3.64
N LEU A 147 2.00 -11.85 -2.38
CA LEU A 147 1.94 -10.45 -1.95
C LEU A 147 2.89 -9.52 -2.72
N ASP A 148 4.09 -9.98 -3.09
CA ASP A 148 5.06 -9.18 -3.86
C ASP A 148 4.58 -8.86 -5.29
N GLY A 149 3.75 -9.74 -5.86
CA GLY A 149 3.20 -9.62 -7.20
C GLY A 149 1.86 -8.89 -7.30
N VAL A 150 1.17 -8.61 -6.19
CA VAL A 150 -0.22 -8.11 -6.24
C VAL A 150 -0.34 -6.73 -6.89
N ILE A 151 0.55 -5.78 -6.57
CA ILE A 151 0.51 -4.42 -7.13
C ILE A 151 0.85 -4.42 -8.63
N PRO A 152 1.93 -5.08 -9.10
CA PRO A 152 2.19 -5.25 -10.53
C PRO A 152 1.02 -5.90 -11.27
N ALA A 153 0.41 -6.95 -10.72
CA ALA A 153 -0.70 -7.65 -11.32
C ALA A 153 -1.99 -6.80 -11.38
N LEU A 154 -2.26 -5.98 -10.37
CA LEU A 154 -3.34 -4.99 -10.37
C LEU A 154 -3.19 -3.99 -11.52
N LYS A 155 -1.97 -3.44 -11.69
CA LYS A 155 -1.63 -2.48 -12.76
C LYS A 155 -1.71 -3.14 -14.14
N ALA A 156 -1.33 -4.41 -14.24
CA ALA A 156 -1.49 -5.23 -15.44
C ALA A 156 -2.94 -5.69 -15.68
N LYS A 157 -3.90 -5.24 -14.85
CA LYS A 157 -5.33 -5.55 -14.96
C LYS A 157 -5.65 -7.04 -14.89
N LYS A 158 -4.83 -7.85 -14.20
CA LYS A 158 -5.11 -9.28 -13.93
C LYS A 158 -6.28 -9.47 -12.97
N PHE A 159 -6.48 -8.53 -12.06
CA PHE A 159 -7.66 -8.39 -11.20
C PHE A 159 -7.97 -6.91 -11.01
N ASP A 160 -9.06 -6.59 -10.32
CA ASP A 160 -9.61 -5.24 -10.22
C ASP A 160 -9.34 -4.56 -8.88
N VAL A 161 -9.23 -5.35 -7.82
CA VAL A 161 -8.88 -4.88 -6.48
C VAL A 161 -7.91 -5.86 -5.81
N ILE A 162 -7.18 -5.39 -4.80
CA ILE A 162 -6.35 -6.21 -3.90
C ILE A 162 -7.02 -6.23 -2.54
N VAL A 163 -7.26 -7.43 -2.01
CA VAL A 163 -7.71 -7.65 -0.63
C VAL A 163 -6.81 -8.74 -0.06
N SER A 164 -5.86 -8.34 0.77
CA SER A 164 -4.78 -9.21 1.25
C SER A 164 -4.02 -8.56 2.40
N SER A 165 -4.73 -8.09 3.43
CA SER A 165 -4.12 -7.36 4.56
C SER A 165 -3.21 -6.19 4.11
N LEU A 166 -3.56 -5.55 2.99
CA LEU A 166 -2.63 -4.67 2.27
C LEU A 166 -2.48 -3.35 3.02
N THR A 167 -1.36 -3.21 3.73
CA THR A 167 -1.03 -2.00 4.50
C THR A 167 -0.95 -0.76 3.62
N VAL A 168 -1.52 0.34 4.08
CA VAL A 168 -1.45 1.62 3.37
C VAL A 168 -0.14 2.32 3.68
N THR A 169 0.62 2.65 2.63
CA THR A 169 1.89 3.39 2.72
C THR A 169 1.97 4.43 1.62
N ASP A 170 2.75 5.51 1.83
CA ASP A 170 2.95 6.55 0.81
C ASP A 170 3.53 5.96 -0.49
N LYS A 171 4.50 5.06 -0.37
CA LYS A 171 5.09 4.35 -1.52
C LYS A 171 4.05 3.56 -2.32
N ARG A 172 3.09 2.91 -1.67
CA ARG A 172 2.00 2.22 -2.37
C ARG A 172 0.99 3.23 -2.95
N ARG A 173 0.68 4.33 -2.24
CA ARG A 173 -0.20 5.42 -2.72
C ARG A 173 0.35 6.14 -3.95
N GLU A 174 1.65 6.13 -4.19
CA GLU A 174 2.23 6.61 -5.45
C GLU A 174 1.81 5.75 -6.65
N GLN A 175 1.59 4.44 -6.44
CA GLN A 175 1.35 3.48 -7.51
C GLN A 175 -0.13 3.13 -7.71
N ILE A 176 -0.88 3.07 -6.61
CA ILE A 176 -2.27 2.62 -6.55
C ILE A 176 -3.09 3.58 -5.68
N ASP A 177 -4.40 3.39 -5.64
CA ASP A 177 -5.29 4.04 -4.69
C ASP A 177 -5.83 3.02 -3.68
N PHE A 178 -6.45 3.49 -2.61
CA PHE A 178 -6.97 2.67 -1.53
C PHE A 178 -8.41 3.06 -1.16
N SER A 179 -9.19 2.08 -0.72
CA SER A 179 -10.45 2.30 0.00
C SER A 179 -10.23 2.97 1.35
N ASP A 180 -11.31 3.18 2.08
CA ASP A 180 -11.25 3.46 3.52
C ASP A 180 -10.65 2.25 4.27
N LYS A 181 -10.09 2.50 5.45
CA LYS A 181 -9.37 1.51 6.28
C LYS A 181 -10.28 0.32 6.64
N LEU A 182 -9.73 -0.89 6.57
CA LEU A 182 -10.40 -2.13 6.99
C LEU A 182 -10.12 -2.46 8.45
N TYR A 183 -8.86 -2.37 8.91
CA TYR A 183 -8.42 -2.60 10.29
C TYR A 183 -6.98 -2.15 10.50
N ASP A 184 -6.52 -2.16 11.76
CA ASP A 184 -5.13 -1.88 12.11
C ASP A 184 -4.27 -3.15 12.00
N ALA A 185 -3.02 -3.00 11.59
CA ALA A 185 -2.07 -4.10 11.39
C ALA A 185 -0.69 -3.77 12.00
N PRO A 186 -0.56 -3.75 13.34
CA PRO A 186 0.74 -3.49 13.97
C PRO A 186 1.70 -4.65 13.70
N ALA A 187 2.97 -4.36 13.41
CA ALA A 187 3.97 -5.40 13.20
C ALA A 187 4.59 -5.83 14.54
N ARG A 188 4.73 -7.14 14.77
CA ARG A 188 5.32 -7.66 16.01
C ARG A 188 6.14 -8.92 15.77
N MET A 189 7.24 -9.04 16.51
CA MET A 189 8.20 -10.12 16.31
C MET A 189 7.81 -11.39 17.08
N ILE A 190 7.97 -12.56 16.46
CA ILE A 190 7.89 -13.87 17.11
C ILE A 190 9.26 -14.53 17.12
N ALA A 191 9.57 -15.24 18.20
CA ALA A 191 10.71 -16.14 18.30
C ALA A 191 10.34 -17.39 19.12
N LYS A 192 11.29 -18.31 19.28
CA LYS A 192 11.13 -19.45 20.19
C LYS A 192 10.80 -18.96 21.61
N ALA A 193 9.88 -19.63 22.29
CA ALA A 193 9.49 -19.30 23.66
C ALA A 193 10.72 -19.34 24.58
N GLY A 194 10.83 -18.33 25.45
CA GLY A 194 12.00 -18.15 26.34
C GLY A 194 13.23 -17.53 25.66
N SER A 195 13.17 -17.23 24.36
CA SER A 195 14.23 -16.48 23.68
C SER A 195 14.40 -15.08 24.28
N PRO A 196 15.64 -14.60 24.49
CA PRO A 196 15.89 -13.24 24.97
C PRO A 196 15.79 -12.19 23.84
N LEU A 197 15.41 -12.61 22.63
CA LEU A 197 15.35 -11.71 21.48
C LEU A 197 14.28 -10.64 21.65
N VAL A 198 14.64 -9.41 21.26
CA VAL A 198 13.76 -8.24 21.20
C VAL A 198 13.95 -7.56 19.84
N PRO A 199 13.01 -6.73 19.36
CA PRO A 199 13.06 -6.18 18.00
C PRO A 199 14.03 -4.98 17.94
N SER A 200 15.30 -5.24 18.23
CA SER A 200 16.39 -4.27 18.22
C SER A 200 17.60 -4.85 17.49
N VAL A 201 18.42 -3.96 16.93
CA VAL A 201 19.61 -4.33 16.16
C VAL A 201 20.62 -5.05 17.05
N GLU A 202 20.78 -4.59 18.29
CA GLU A 202 21.72 -5.14 19.26
C GLU A 202 21.37 -6.59 19.60
N SER A 203 20.08 -6.89 19.70
CA SER A 203 19.56 -8.23 19.98
C SER A 203 19.65 -9.16 18.77
N LEU A 204 19.43 -8.61 17.56
CA LEU A 204 19.26 -9.39 16.33
C LEU A 204 20.54 -9.50 15.47
N LYS A 205 21.64 -8.83 15.84
CA LYS A 205 22.88 -8.89 15.05
C LYS A 205 23.38 -10.33 14.92
N GLY A 206 23.63 -10.75 13.68
CA GLY A 206 24.02 -12.13 13.34
C GLY A 206 22.89 -13.16 13.42
N LYS A 207 21.65 -12.74 13.69
CA LYS A 207 20.45 -13.58 13.68
C LYS A 207 19.78 -13.57 12.32
N ARG A 208 19.04 -14.63 12.04
CA ARG A 208 18.23 -14.82 10.84
C ARG A 208 16.79 -14.44 11.13
N VAL A 209 16.31 -13.37 10.48
CA VAL A 209 14.93 -12.89 10.61
C VAL A 209 14.18 -13.16 9.30
N GLY A 210 13.10 -13.92 9.40
CA GLY A 210 12.23 -14.21 8.26
C GLY A 210 11.13 -13.17 8.08
N VAL A 211 10.89 -12.76 6.85
CA VAL A 211 9.82 -11.83 6.46
C VAL A 211 9.21 -12.27 5.13
N GLU A 212 7.96 -11.92 4.89
CA GLU A 212 7.29 -12.13 3.60
C GLU A 212 7.71 -11.06 2.58
N GLN A 213 7.98 -11.47 1.34
CA GLN A 213 8.39 -10.58 0.25
C GLN A 213 7.26 -9.62 -0.12
N GLY A 214 7.61 -8.36 -0.37
CA GLY A 214 6.64 -7.31 -0.73
C GLY A 214 5.87 -6.71 0.47
N SER A 215 6.07 -7.25 1.67
CA SER A 215 5.48 -6.77 2.91
C SER A 215 6.10 -5.44 3.38
N THR A 216 5.41 -4.74 4.28
CA THR A 216 5.96 -3.55 4.93
C THR A 216 7.06 -3.92 5.93
N GLN A 217 6.96 -5.10 6.54
CA GLN A 217 7.96 -5.68 7.42
C GLN A 217 9.27 -5.90 6.69
N GLU A 218 9.25 -6.45 5.48
CA GLU A 218 10.46 -6.58 4.65
C GLU A 218 11.10 -5.22 4.40
N THR A 219 10.30 -4.22 4.02
CA THR A 219 10.80 -2.86 3.80
C THR A 219 11.46 -2.30 5.06
N PHE A 220 10.83 -2.48 6.21
CA PHE A 220 11.37 -2.04 7.50
C PHE A 220 12.68 -2.75 7.86
N VAL A 221 12.71 -4.09 7.87
CA VAL A 221 13.91 -4.82 8.31
C VAL A 221 15.09 -4.63 7.37
N LYS A 222 14.86 -4.49 6.05
CA LYS A 222 15.92 -4.16 5.09
C LYS A 222 16.44 -2.74 5.24
N ALA A 223 15.60 -1.79 5.65
CA ALA A 223 16.04 -0.42 5.91
C ALA A 223 16.78 -0.27 7.26
N HIS A 224 16.34 -0.99 8.30
CA HIS A 224 16.75 -0.71 9.68
C HIS A 224 17.67 -1.77 10.31
N TRP A 225 17.55 -3.04 9.92
CA TRP A 225 18.21 -4.17 10.56
C TRP A 225 19.30 -4.79 9.69
N GLU A 226 19.01 -5.05 8.41
CA GLU A 226 19.95 -5.66 7.46
C GLU A 226 21.28 -4.90 7.35
N PRO A 227 21.31 -3.55 7.17
CA PRO A 227 22.56 -2.81 7.04
C PRO A 227 23.42 -2.82 8.31
N LYS A 228 22.86 -3.29 9.42
CA LYS A 228 23.50 -3.36 10.74
C LYS A 228 23.89 -4.79 11.14
N GLY A 229 23.80 -5.73 10.20
CA GLY A 229 24.33 -7.09 10.35
C GLY A 229 23.30 -8.13 10.80
N VAL A 230 22.00 -7.87 10.65
CA VAL A 230 20.95 -8.89 10.77
C VAL A 230 20.82 -9.59 9.42
N THR A 231 20.72 -10.92 9.39
CA THR A 231 20.47 -11.66 8.15
C THR A 231 18.97 -11.69 7.89
N ILE A 232 18.51 -10.96 6.88
CA ILE A 232 17.11 -10.99 6.47
C ILE A 232 16.91 -12.10 5.45
N VAL A 233 15.90 -12.93 5.68
CA VAL A 233 15.49 -13.99 4.76
C VAL A 233 14.08 -13.68 4.30
N SER A 234 13.94 -13.29 3.05
CA SER A 234 12.64 -12.97 2.47
C SER A 234 12.01 -14.20 1.82
N TYR A 235 10.77 -14.53 2.15
CA TYR A 235 10.03 -15.69 1.64
C TYR A 235 8.88 -15.28 0.73
N GLN A 236 8.47 -16.16 -0.17
CA GLN A 236 7.39 -15.86 -1.11
C GLN A 236 6.03 -15.72 -0.43
N ASN A 237 5.82 -16.43 0.69
CA ASN A 237 4.61 -16.33 1.49
C ASN A 237 4.88 -16.59 2.97
N GLN A 238 3.95 -16.16 3.83
CA GLN A 238 4.08 -16.26 5.29
C GLN A 238 4.13 -17.71 5.80
N ASP A 239 3.51 -18.65 5.10
CA ASP A 239 3.52 -20.07 5.49
C ASP A 239 4.94 -20.68 5.45
N GLN A 240 5.74 -20.30 4.45
CA GLN A 240 7.15 -20.68 4.36
C GLN A 240 7.98 -20.08 5.50
N VAL A 241 7.69 -18.83 5.90
CA VAL A 241 8.35 -18.19 7.05
C VAL A 241 8.12 -19.02 8.32
N TYR A 242 6.89 -19.42 8.58
CA TYR A 242 6.56 -20.23 9.75
C TYR A 242 7.15 -21.65 9.69
N ALA A 243 7.24 -22.25 8.51
CA ALA A 243 7.90 -23.55 8.34
C ALA A 243 9.41 -23.46 8.68
N ASP A 244 10.09 -22.41 8.23
CA ASP A 244 11.51 -22.21 8.48
C ASP A 244 11.79 -21.79 9.93
N LEU A 245 10.90 -21.02 10.55
CA LEU A 245 10.94 -20.74 11.98
C LEU A 245 10.76 -22.03 12.80
N GLY A 246 9.78 -22.86 12.45
CA GLY A 246 9.50 -24.15 13.09
C GLY A 246 10.69 -25.12 13.04
N SER A 247 11.43 -25.13 11.93
CA SER A 247 12.60 -25.99 11.75
C SER A 247 13.91 -25.42 12.35
N GLY A 248 13.88 -24.20 12.90
CA GLY A 248 15.06 -23.53 13.43
C GLY A 248 16.00 -22.94 12.38
N ARG A 249 15.54 -22.81 11.12
CA ARG A 249 16.27 -22.07 10.07
C ARG A 249 16.17 -20.56 10.25
N LEU A 250 15.23 -20.08 11.08
CA LEU A 250 15.11 -18.68 11.48
C LEU A 250 15.18 -18.57 13.00
N ASP A 251 15.77 -17.48 13.48
CA ASP A 251 15.81 -17.14 14.90
C ASP A 251 14.54 -16.39 15.33
N ALA A 252 13.98 -15.59 14.42
CA ALA A 252 12.78 -14.79 14.63
C ALA A 252 12.07 -14.47 13.30
N THR A 253 10.87 -13.92 13.38
CA THR A 253 10.12 -13.37 12.24
C THR A 253 9.36 -12.11 12.64
N LEU A 254 9.19 -11.18 11.70
CA LEU A 254 8.40 -9.96 11.86
C LEU A 254 7.23 -9.97 10.86
N GLN A 255 6.01 -9.80 11.36
CA GLN A 255 4.75 -9.92 10.63
C GLN A 255 3.64 -9.19 11.41
N ASP A 256 2.42 -9.13 10.87
CA ASP A 256 1.28 -8.49 11.54
C ASP A 256 0.89 -9.23 12.83
N GLU A 257 0.67 -8.49 13.92
CA GLU A 257 0.42 -9.03 15.25
C GLU A 257 -0.85 -9.88 15.30
N PHE A 258 -1.96 -9.40 14.73
CA PHE A 258 -3.21 -10.16 14.71
C PHE A 258 -3.12 -11.41 13.85
N GLN A 259 -2.39 -11.35 12.74
CA GLN A 259 -2.15 -12.52 11.90
C GLN A 259 -1.36 -13.56 12.70
N ALA A 260 -0.28 -13.14 13.35
CA ALA A 260 0.59 -14.06 14.06
C ALA A 260 -0.05 -14.65 15.32
N ASP A 261 -0.87 -13.88 16.06
CA ASP A 261 -1.59 -14.39 17.22
C ASP A 261 -2.54 -15.54 16.83
N TYR A 262 -3.46 -15.27 15.90
CA TYR A 262 -4.55 -16.18 15.58
C TYR A 262 -4.18 -17.20 14.49
N GLY A 263 -3.31 -16.84 13.56
CA GLY A 263 -2.85 -17.70 12.46
C GLY A 263 -1.68 -18.60 12.81
N PHE A 264 -0.94 -18.31 13.89
CA PHE A 264 0.23 -19.09 14.28
C PHE A 264 0.27 -19.44 15.78
N LEU A 265 0.45 -18.45 16.68
CA LEU A 265 0.73 -18.68 18.11
C LEU A 265 -0.36 -19.48 18.83
N ARG A 266 -1.62 -19.25 18.51
CA ARG A 266 -2.77 -19.98 19.09
C ARG A 266 -3.05 -21.33 18.43
N THR A 267 -2.30 -21.69 17.39
CA THR A 267 -2.46 -22.95 16.67
C THR A 267 -1.47 -24.01 17.16
N PRO A 268 -1.64 -25.29 16.81
CA PRO A 268 -0.63 -26.31 17.07
C PRO A 268 0.76 -25.98 16.49
N ARG A 269 0.84 -25.25 15.36
CA ARG A 269 2.10 -24.85 14.72
C ARG A 269 2.90 -23.85 15.55
N GLY A 270 2.21 -22.99 16.31
CA GLY A 270 2.83 -21.99 17.17
C GLY A 270 3.30 -22.51 18.53
N LYS A 271 3.05 -23.78 18.86
CA LYS A 271 3.51 -24.36 20.13
C LYS A 271 5.03 -24.26 20.24
N GLY A 272 5.51 -23.68 21.34
CA GLY A 272 6.94 -23.45 21.57
C GLY A 272 7.47 -22.12 21.03
N PHE A 273 6.59 -21.24 20.53
CA PHE A 273 6.90 -19.88 20.12
C PHE A 273 6.14 -18.86 20.96
N ALA A 274 6.66 -17.64 21.02
CA ALA A 274 6.06 -16.53 21.75
C ALA A 274 6.43 -15.18 21.13
N TRP A 275 5.77 -14.13 21.58
CA TRP A 275 6.18 -12.77 21.27
C TRP A 275 7.61 -12.49 21.74
N ALA A 276 8.40 -11.89 20.87
CA ALA A 276 9.75 -11.47 21.13
C ALA A 276 9.78 -9.93 21.22
N GLY A 277 9.41 -9.41 22.38
CA GLY A 277 9.31 -7.97 22.63
C GLY A 277 7.97 -7.31 22.21
N PRO A 278 7.91 -5.97 22.25
CA PRO A 278 6.72 -5.21 21.91
C PRO A 278 6.50 -5.11 20.39
N ALA A 279 5.35 -4.59 19.97
CA ALA A 279 5.13 -4.19 18.58
C ALA A 279 6.14 -3.13 18.14
N VAL A 280 6.55 -3.22 16.88
CA VAL A 280 7.47 -2.29 16.24
C VAL A 280 6.69 -1.10 15.69
N GLN A 281 7.18 0.10 15.97
CA GLN A 281 6.59 1.34 15.46
C GLN A 281 7.54 2.01 14.48
N ASP A 282 7.11 2.11 13.23
CA ASP A 282 7.71 2.96 12.21
C ASP A 282 6.66 3.29 11.14
N PRO A 283 5.79 4.29 11.37
CA PRO A 283 4.70 4.62 10.46
C PRO A 283 5.17 4.89 9.01
N LYS A 284 6.43 5.30 8.83
CA LYS A 284 6.99 5.59 7.51
C LYS A 284 7.14 4.34 6.64
N THR A 285 7.51 3.20 7.23
CA THR A 285 7.72 1.94 6.49
C THR A 285 6.61 0.93 6.74
N LEU A 286 6.12 0.84 7.98
CA LEU A 286 5.07 -0.06 8.43
C LEU A 286 3.67 0.45 8.11
N GLY A 287 3.52 1.73 7.78
CA GLY A 287 2.25 2.31 7.31
C GLY A 287 1.18 2.47 8.38
N ASP A 288 -0.05 2.66 7.92
CA ASP A 288 -1.21 2.92 8.76
C ASP A 288 -2.43 2.12 8.32
N GLY A 289 -2.62 0.97 8.98
CA GLY A 289 -3.75 0.06 8.75
C GLY A 289 -3.80 -0.54 7.35
N THR A 290 -4.79 -1.38 7.13
CA THR A 290 -5.02 -2.08 5.86
C THR A 290 -6.18 -1.46 5.09
N ALA A 291 -6.13 -1.53 3.76
CA ALA A 291 -7.24 -1.10 2.92
C ALA A 291 -7.30 -1.93 1.63
N ILE A 292 -8.44 -1.89 0.94
CA ILE A 292 -8.58 -2.48 -0.38
C ILE A 292 -7.75 -1.65 -1.35
N GLY A 293 -6.80 -2.28 -2.06
CA GLY A 293 -6.00 -1.62 -3.10
C GLY A 293 -6.72 -1.59 -4.43
N LEU A 294 -6.75 -0.44 -5.11
CA LEU A 294 -7.39 -0.23 -6.40
C LEU A 294 -6.48 0.52 -7.36
N ARG A 295 -6.72 0.42 -8.67
CA ARG A 295 -6.06 1.33 -9.61
C ARG A 295 -6.60 2.75 -9.42
N LYS A 296 -5.73 3.74 -9.63
CA LYS A 296 -6.06 5.16 -9.45
C LYS A 296 -7.23 5.62 -10.34
N GLU A 297 -7.37 5.03 -11.53
CA GLU A 297 -8.45 5.37 -12.45
C GLU A 297 -9.82 4.75 -12.07
N ASP A 298 -9.87 3.75 -11.18
CA ASP A 298 -11.11 3.06 -10.80
C ASP A 298 -11.86 3.78 -9.66
N ALA A 299 -11.95 5.12 -9.76
CA ALA A 299 -12.53 5.99 -8.73
C ALA A 299 -14.01 5.66 -8.42
N GLU A 300 -14.77 5.24 -9.44
CA GLU A 300 -16.17 4.80 -9.26
C GLU A 300 -16.27 3.56 -8.37
N LEU A 301 -15.43 2.54 -8.61
CA LEU A 301 -15.41 1.31 -7.82
C LEU A 301 -14.99 1.60 -6.38
N LYS A 302 -13.97 2.44 -6.20
CA LYS A 302 -13.56 2.91 -4.86
C LYS A 302 -14.73 3.56 -4.13
N ALA A 303 -15.46 4.47 -4.79
CA ALA A 303 -16.61 5.14 -4.18
C ALA A 303 -17.74 4.15 -3.82
N MET A 304 -17.98 3.14 -4.66
CA MET A 304 -18.94 2.05 -4.36
C MET A 304 -18.52 1.25 -3.13
N ILE A 305 -17.25 0.86 -3.06
CA ILE A 305 -16.67 0.12 -1.94
C ILE A 305 -16.75 0.93 -0.65
N ASN A 306 -16.35 2.20 -0.66
CA ASN A 306 -16.39 3.05 0.52
C ASN A 306 -17.82 3.27 1.04
N ARG A 307 -18.81 3.45 0.15
CA ARG A 307 -20.23 3.49 0.56
C ARG A 307 -20.68 2.19 1.22
N ALA A 308 -20.25 1.04 0.70
CA ALA A 308 -20.56 -0.25 1.29
C ALA A 308 -19.89 -0.42 2.67
N LEU A 309 -18.61 -0.08 2.79
CA LEU A 309 -17.87 -0.08 4.06
C LEU A 309 -18.55 0.79 5.12
N ALA A 310 -18.89 2.04 4.77
CA ALA A 310 -19.61 2.95 5.66
C ALA A 310 -20.93 2.33 6.15
N SER A 311 -21.70 1.71 5.25
CA SER A 311 -22.95 1.04 5.60
C SER A 311 -22.74 -0.19 6.50
N ILE A 312 -21.67 -0.95 6.26
CA ILE A 312 -21.28 -2.14 7.05
C ILE A 312 -20.90 -1.76 8.49
N HIS A 313 -20.25 -0.60 8.67
CA HIS A 313 -20.00 -0.05 10.00
C HIS A 313 -21.28 0.47 10.64
N GLN A 314 -22.11 1.21 9.90
CA GLN A 314 -23.32 1.85 10.42
C GLN A 314 -24.34 0.83 10.98
N ASP A 315 -24.49 -0.33 10.35
CA ASP A 315 -25.44 -1.35 10.77
C ASP A 315 -24.86 -2.45 11.68
N GLY A 316 -23.59 -2.31 12.09
CA GLY A 316 -22.91 -3.27 12.98
C GLY A 316 -22.51 -4.59 12.32
N THR A 317 -22.65 -4.72 11.00
CA THR A 317 -22.21 -5.91 10.27
C THR A 317 -20.71 -6.13 10.40
N TYR A 318 -19.91 -5.04 10.43
CA TYR A 318 -18.46 -5.14 10.66
C TYR A 318 -18.14 -5.96 11.91
N ASP A 319 -18.70 -5.54 13.06
CA ASP A 319 -18.44 -6.19 14.34
C ASP A 319 -18.95 -7.63 14.37
N LYS A 320 -20.09 -7.90 13.70
CA LYS A 320 -20.62 -9.27 13.58
C LYS A 320 -19.67 -10.17 12.79
N LEU A 321 -19.07 -9.69 11.71
CA LEU A 321 -18.09 -10.43 10.94
C LEU A 321 -16.77 -10.59 11.72
N SER A 322 -16.26 -9.51 12.29
CA SER A 322 -15.00 -9.47 13.04
C SER A 322 -15.02 -10.42 14.24
N ARG A 323 -16.14 -10.47 14.99
CA ARG A 323 -16.30 -11.37 16.16
C ARG A 323 -16.22 -12.87 15.86
N LYS A 324 -16.34 -13.29 14.60
CA LYS A 324 -16.09 -14.69 14.23
C LYS A 324 -14.61 -15.07 14.36
N TYR A 325 -13.72 -14.09 14.25
CA TYR A 325 -12.27 -14.27 14.15
C TYR A 325 -11.54 -13.69 15.37
N PHE A 326 -12.04 -12.57 15.91
CA PHE A 326 -11.37 -11.80 16.95
C PHE A 326 -12.32 -11.51 18.13
N PRO A 327 -11.89 -11.71 19.39
CA PRO A 327 -12.71 -11.44 20.57
C PRO A 327 -12.81 -9.95 20.94
N TYR A 328 -12.05 -9.08 20.27
CA TYR A 328 -12.04 -7.62 20.45
C TYR A 328 -11.91 -6.93 19.10
N SER A 329 -12.18 -5.62 19.07
CA SER A 329 -12.04 -4.83 17.84
C SER A 329 -10.57 -4.73 17.43
N ILE A 330 -10.31 -5.07 16.17
CA ILE A 330 -9.03 -4.81 15.48
C ILE A 330 -9.08 -3.53 14.64
N TYR A 331 -10.20 -2.81 14.69
CA TYR A 331 -10.41 -1.55 13.99
C TYR A 331 -10.37 -0.37 14.95
N SER A 332 -9.66 0.69 14.55
CA SER A 332 -9.77 2.02 15.16
C SER A 332 -10.26 3.04 14.12
N ALA A 333 -11.21 3.88 14.49
CA ALA A 333 -11.75 4.93 13.61
C ALA A 333 -10.83 6.15 13.46
N LYS A 334 -9.58 6.06 13.91
CA LYS A 334 -8.60 7.16 13.88
C LYS A 334 -8.20 7.52 12.45
#